data_AF-A0A844EIF1-F1
#
_entry.id   AF-A0A844EIF1-F1
#
_cell.length_a   1.000
_cell.length_b   1.000
_cell.length_c   1.000
_cell.angle_alpha   90.00
_cell.angle_beta   90.00
_cell.angle_gamma   90.00
#
_symmetry.space_group_name_H-M   'P 1'
#
loop_
_entity.id
_entity.type
_entity.pdbx_description
1 polymer ?
#
loop_
_entity_poly.entity_id
_entity_poly.type
_entity_poly.pdbx_seq_one_letter_code
_entity_poly.pdbx_strand_id
1 'polypeptide(L)'
;QHNPNFVKRLPTATTRLDLNQNKVKAFKNFNIRRAFSLAINRSQLTKDVLQDGSVPLKGFVPSKMGSNPKTGEAFDKEAYVKGAVTYDLSRAKKLLQKGYKQTGVNQLHVTLLTSDTDSSKDAAEFIQADLQKLPG
;
A
#
# COMPACT_ATOMS: atom_id res chain seq x y z
N GLN A 1 8.84 4.81 -18.94
CA GLN A 1 8.17 3.69 -19.65
C GLN A 1 8.09 3.84 -21.17
N HIS A 2 8.28 5.04 -21.75
CA HIS A 2 8.16 5.27 -23.21
C HIS A 2 9.47 5.06 -24.01
N ASN A 3 10.51 4.51 -23.40
CA ASN A 3 11.76 4.23 -24.07
C ASN A 3 11.66 2.86 -24.79
N PRO A 4 11.95 2.76 -26.10
CA PRO A 4 11.87 1.49 -26.84
C PRO A 4 12.82 0.40 -26.32
N ASN A 5 13.89 0.79 -25.62
CA ASN A 5 14.84 -0.13 -24.99
C ASN A 5 14.44 -0.50 -23.54
N PHE A 6 13.32 0.00 -23.03
CA PHE A 6 12.88 -0.31 -21.67
C PHE A 6 12.40 -1.76 -21.59
N VAL A 7 13.05 -2.53 -20.73
CA VAL A 7 12.72 -3.93 -20.50
C VAL A 7 12.13 -4.10 -19.10
N LYS A 8 10.85 -4.44 -19.03
CA LYS A 8 10.17 -4.73 -17.76
C LYS A 8 10.53 -6.12 -17.27
N ARG A 9 11.10 -6.20 -16.07
CA ARG A 9 11.37 -7.45 -15.33
C ARG A 9 10.70 -7.36 -13.96
N LEU A 10 9.56 -8.02 -13.80
CA LEU A 10 8.91 -8.09 -12.49
C LEU A 10 9.57 -9.19 -11.67
N PRO A 11 10.24 -8.87 -10.54
CA PRO A 11 10.71 -9.90 -9.62
C PRO A 11 9.52 -10.51 -8.88
N THR A 12 9.69 -11.73 -8.36
CA THR A 12 8.76 -12.34 -7.41
C THR A 12 8.96 -11.71 -6.02
N ALA A 13 8.64 -10.43 -5.90
CA ALA A 13 8.80 -9.65 -4.67
C ALA A 13 7.63 -8.69 -4.46
N THR A 14 7.37 -8.35 -3.20
CA THR A 14 6.43 -7.30 -2.80
C THR A 14 7.10 -6.33 -1.84
N THR A 15 6.77 -5.05 -1.98
CA THR A 15 7.12 -4.01 -1.01
C THR A 15 5.86 -3.64 -0.24
N ARG A 16 5.96 -3.49 1.08
CA ARG A 16 4.82 -3.24 1.98
C ARG A 16 5.16 -2.20 3.05
N LEU A 17 4.11 -1.51 3.51
CA LEU A 17 4.15 -0.67 4.69
C LEU A 17 3.77 -1.49 5.91
N ASP A 18 4.72 -1.65 6.84
CA ASP A 18 4.51 -2.39 8.08
C ASP A 18 4.16 -1.47 9.25
N LEU A 19 3.05 -1.78 9.91
CA LEU A 19 2.55 -1.00 11.03
C LEU A 19 2.90 -1.70 12.34
N ASN A 20 3.81 -1.12 13.13
CA ASN A 20 4.26 -1.70 14.39
C ASN A 20 3.18 -1.63 15.48
N GLN A 21 2.41 -2.70 15.61
CA GLN A 21 1.28 -2.80 16.54
C GLN A 21 1.69 -2.93 18.01
N ASN A 22 2.94 -3.30 18.29
CA ASN A 22 3.47 -3.41 19.65
C ASN A 22 3.89 -2.03 20.18
N LYS A 23 4.54 -1.23 19.33
CA LYS A 23 4.97 0.13 19.69
C LYS A 23 3.84 1.15 19.61
N VAL A 24 3.01 1.08 18.57
CA VAL A 24 1.89 2.01 18.35
C VAL A 24 0.58 1.24 18.54
N LYS A 25 0.02 1.31 19.76
CA LYS A 25 -1.20 0.57 20.14
C LYS A 25 -2.39 0.84 19.20
N ALA A 26 -2.50 2.05 18.65
CA ALA A 26 -3.53 2.41 17.68
C ALA A 26 -3.52 1.51 16.43
N PHE A 27 -2.34 1.03 16.00
CA PHE A 27 -2.24 0.11 14.88
C PHE A 27 -2.79 -1.28 15.17
N LYS A 28 -3.14 -1.63 16.41
CA LYS A 28 -3.94 -2.84 16.70
C LYS A 28 -5.38 -2.71 16.18
N ASN A 29 -5.89 -1.49 16.01
CA ASN A 29 -7.23 -1.27 15.47
C ASN A 29 -7.27 -1.50 13.95
N PHE A 30 -8.17 -2.39 13.53
CA PHE A 30 -8.35 -2.74 12.11
C PHE A 30 -8.72 -1.53 11.24
N ASN A 31 -9.61 -0.64 11.72
CA ASN A 31 -10.08 0.51 10.94
C ASN A 31 -8.94 1.50 10.68
N ILE A 32 -8.04 1.71 11.65
CA ILE A 32 -6.86 2.56 11.48
C ILE A 32 -5.93 1.98 10.42
N ARG A 33 -5.56 0.70 10.52
CA ARG A 33 -4.71 0.05 9.50
C ARG A 33 -5.35 0.08 8.11
N ARG A 34 -6.67 -0.13 8.07
CA ARG A 34 -7.45 -0.12 6.84
C ARG A 34 -7.50 1.26 6.19
N ALA A 35 -7.64 2.31 7.00
CA ALA A 35 -7.61 3.69 6.51
C ALA A 35 -6.28 4.03 5.84
N PHE A 36 -5.15 3.64 6.47
CA PHE A 36 -3.82 3.86 5.90
C PHE A 36 -3.68 3.17 4.54
N SER A 37 -4.15 1.92 4.43
CA SER A 37 -4.10 1.19 3.16
C SER A 37 -4.94 1.85 2.05
N LEU A 38 -6.13 2.36 2.37
CA LEU A 38 -7.03 3.00 1.40
C LEU A 38 -6.57 4.42 1.01
N ALA A 39 -5.78 5.09 1.84
CA ALA A 39 -5.28 6.44 1.59
C ALA A 39 -4.12 6.48 0.59
N ILE A 40 -3.47 5.34 0.31
CA ILE A 40 -2.30 5.28 -0.58
C ILE A 40 -2.74 4.96 -2.01
N ASN A 41 -2.48 5.88 -2.94
CA ASN A 41 -2.74 5.70 -4.37
C ASN A 41 -1.61 4.91 -5.05
N ARG A 42 -1.72 3.58 -4.99
CA ARG A 42 -0.71 2.65 -5.55
C ARG A 42 -0.51 2.79 -7.06
N SER A 43 -1.58 3.15 -7.79
CA SER A 43 -1.49 3.37 -9.24
C SER A 43 -0.63 4.59 -9.56
N GLN A 44 -0.83 5.68 -8.82
CA GLN A 44 -0.01 6.89 -8.95
C GLN A 44 1.42 6.65 -8.47
N LEU A 45 1.61 6.00 -7.32
CA LEU A 45 2.94 5.64 -6.82
C LEU A 45 3.76 4.87 -7.87
N THR A 46 3.18 3.84 -8.48
CA THR A 46 3.92 3.01 -9.45
C THR A 46 4.11 3.68 -10.81
N LYS A 47 3.13 4.46 -11.28
CA LYS A 47 3.16 5.09 -12.60
C LYS A 47 3.95 6.40 -12.64
N ASP A 48 3.86 7.19 -11.58
CA ASP A 48 4.32 8.58 -11.59
C ASP A 48 5.55 8.80 -10.70
N VAL A 49 5.71 8.01 -9.63
CA VAL A 49 6.87 8.11 -8.71
C VAL A 49 7.94 7.08 -9.05
N LEU A 50 7.61 5.79 -9.01
CA LEU A 50 8.62 4.73 -9.19
C LEU A 50 9.11 4.63 -10.65
N GLN A 51 8.18 4.67 -11.62
CA GLN A 51 8.48 4.66 -13.06
C GLN A 51 9.40 3.54 -13.59
N ASP A 52 9.71 2.55 -12.77
CA ASP A 52 10.70 1.49 -12.98
C ASP A 52 10.11 0.19 -13.53
N GLY A 53 8.80 0.17 -13.77
CA GLY A 53 8.05 -1.00 -14.23
C GLY A 53 7.31 -1.75 -13.12
N SER A 54 7.44 -1.33 -11.86
CA SER A 54 6.60 -1.75 -10.75
C SER A 54 5.11 -1.65 -11.08
N VAL A 55 4.29 -2.48 -10.42
CA VAL A 55 2.84 -2.52 -10.64
C VAL A 55 2.09 -2.53 -9.32
N PRO A 56 0.87 -1.96 -9.27
CA PRO A 56 0.03 -2.07 -8.09
C PRO A 56 -0.24 -3.54 -7.75
N LEU A 57 0.03 -3.92 -6.50
CA LEU A 57 -0.27 -5.25 -6.00
C LEU A 57 -1.78 -5.46 -5.90
N LYS A 58 -2.23 -6.68 -6.21
CA LYS A 58 -3.61 -7.15 -6.00
C LYS A 58 -3.85 -7.71 -4.59
N GLY A 59 -2.77 -8.06 -3.91
CA GLY A 59 -2.79 -8.63 -2.57
C GLY A 59 -1.38 -8.82 -2.06
N PHE A 60 -1.20 -9.77 -1.14
CA PHE A 60 0.11 -10.07 -0.57
C PHE A 60 1.02 -10.84 -1.53
N VAL A 61 0.45 -11.70 -2.37
CA VAL A 61 1.21 -12.53 -3.31
C VAL A 61 1.58 -11.71 -4.56
N PRO A 62 2.86 -11.71 -4.98
CA PRO A 62 3.28 -11.06 -6.22
C PRO A 62 2.54 -11.60 -7.44
N SER A 63 2.27 -10.73 -8.41
CA SER A 63 1.72 -11.16 -9.70
C SER A 63 2.67 -12.11 -10.41
N LYS A 64 2.11 -13.12 -11.10
CA LYS A 64 2.86 -14.13 -11.86
C LYS A 64 3.78 -15.05 -11.03
N MET A 65 3.62 -15.08 -9.70
CA MET A 65 4.37 -16.00 -8.84
C MET A 65 4.02 -17.48 -9.11
N GLY A 66 2.77 -17.74 -9.50
CA GLY A 66 2.30 -19.08 -9.81
C GLY A 66 0.89 -19.09 -10.39
N SER A 67 0.54 -20.21 -11.00
CA SER A 67 -0.80 -20.48 -11.52
C SER A 67 -1.36 -21.73 -10.86
N ASN A 68 -2.69 -21.75 -10.72
CA ASN A 68 -3.42 -22.93 -10.31
C ASN A 68 -3.22 -24.06 -11.33
N PRO A 69 -2.74 -25.26 -10.93
CA PRO A 69 -2.44 -26.35 -11.85
C PRO A 69 -3.69 -26.95 -12.51
N LYS A 70 -4.89 -26.69 -11.97
CA LYS A 70 -6.16 -27.20 -12.52
C LYS A 70 -6.80 -26.23 -13.52
N THR A 71 -6.78 -24.93 -13.22
CA THR A 71 -7.48 -23.90 -14.02
C THR A 71 -6.54 -23.11 -14.92
N GLY A 72 -5.22 -23.13 -14.62
CA GLY A 72 -4.22 -22.26 -15.25
C GLY A 72 -4.28 -20.79 -14.79
N GLU A 73 -5.26 -20.42 -13.96
CA GLU A 73 -5.41 -19.03 -13.52
C GLU A 73 -4.28 -18.61 -12.56
N ALA A 74 -3.81 -17.38 -12.70
CA ALA A 74 -2.77 -16.85 -11.85
C ALA A 74 -3.27 -16.68 -10.40
N PHE A 75 -2.47 -17.11 -9.42
CA PHE A 75 -2.87 -17.12 -8.01
C PHE A 75 -3.27 -15.73 -7.49
N ASP A 76 -2.59 -14.67 -7.93
CA ASP A 76 -2.90 -13.29 -7.52
C ASP A 76 -4.24 -12.78 -8.04
N LYS A 77 -4.82 -13.42 -9.07
CA LYS A 77 -6.18 -13.16 -9.55
C LYS A 77 -7.21 -13.94 -8.75
N GLU A 78 -7.00 -15.23 -8.53
CA GLU A 78 -7.91 -16.08 -7.75
C GLU A 78 -8.01 -15.60 -6.30
N ALA A 79 -6.88 -15.22 -5.68
CA ALA A 79 -6.82 -14.72 -4.32
C ALA A 79 -7.19 -13.22 -4.20
N TYR A 80 -7.58 -12.57 -5.29
CA TYR A 80 -7.91 -11.14 -5.28
C TYR A 80 -9.21 -10.89 -4.53
N VAL A 81 -9.11 -10.18 -3.41
CA VAL A 81 -10.28 -9.69 -2.68
C VAL A 81 -10.61 -8.27 -3.16
N LYS A 82 -11.76 -8.11 -3.82
CA LYS A 82 -12.21 -6.82 -4.34
C LYS A 82 -12.20 -5.76 -3.23
N GLY A 83 -11.54 -4.65 -3.49
CA GLY A 83 -11.41 -3.55 -2.54
C GLY A 83 -10.29 -3.72 -1.50
N ALA A 84 -9.62 -4.87 -1.38
CA ALA A 84 -8.61 -5.10 -0.35
C ALA A 84 -7.37 -4.18 -0.45
N VAL A 85 -7.05 -3.70 -1.65
CA VAL A 85 -5.84 -2.89 -1.93
C VAL A 85 -6.15 -1.66 -2.80
N THR A 86 -7.41 -1.23 -2.82
CA THR A 86 -7.86 -0.08 -3.61
C THR A 86 -7.53 1.25 -2.95
N TYR A 87 -7.40 2.30 -3.75
CA TYR A 87 -7.40 3.68 -3.27
C TYR A 87 -8.84 4.18 -3.09
N ASP A 88 -9.15 4.70 -1.90
CA ASP A 88 -10.44 5.32 -1.58
C ASP A 88 -10.25 6.26 -0.38
N LEU A 89 -9.84 7.50 -0.67
CA LEU A 89 -9.55 8.50 0.37
C LEU A 89 -10.79 8.85 1.20
N SER A 90 -11.98 8.90 0.59
CA SER A 90 -13.22 9.22 1.31
C SER A 90 -13.53 8.16 2.37
N ARG A 91 -13.45 6.88 1.99
CA ARG A 91 -13.63 5.77 2.93
C ARG A 91 -12.49 5.68 3.93
N ALA A 92 -11.26 6.00 3.53
CA ALA A 92 -10.11 6.05 4.43
C ALA A 92 -10.36 7.03 5.60
N LYS A 93 -10.82 8.26 5.30
CA LYS A 93 -11.17 9.27 6.31
C LYS A 93 -12.25 8.78 7.28
N LYS A 94 -13.32 8.17 6.75
CA LYS A 94 -14.41 7.60 7.57
C LYS A 94 -13.92 6.48 8.51
N LEU A 95 -13.07 5.59 8.01
CA LEU A 95 -12.52 4.49 8.80
C LEU A 95 -11.53 4.99 9.86
N LEU A 96 -10.70 5.99 9.55
CA LEU A 96 -9.77 6.55 10.52
C LEU A 96 -10.54 7.17 11.69
N GLN A 97 -11.54 8.01 11.41
CA GLN A 97 -12.39 8.61 12.44
C GLN A 97 -13.09 7.55 13.31
N LYS A 98 -13.58 6.46 12.71
CA LYS A 98 -14.15 5.33 13.45
C LYS A 98 -13.09 4.67 14.34
N GLY A 99 -11.89 4.44 13.82
CA GLY A 99 -10.77 3.86 14.56
C GLY A 99 -10.37 4.72 15.77
N TYR A 100 -10.25 6.03 15.57
CA TYR A 100 -9.94 7.02 16.61
C TYR A 100 -10.97 6.99 17.75
N LYS A 101 -12.26 7.00 17.43
CA LYS A 101 -13.33 6.85 18.42
C LYS A 101 -13.22 5.54 19.22
N GLN A 102 -12.87 4.43 18.56
CA GLN A 102 -12.74 3.12 19.20
C GLN A 102 -11.50 3.01 20.10
N THR A 103 -10.44 3.74 19.80
CA THR A 103 -9.18 3.67 20.55
C THR A 103 -8.98 4.83 21.52
N GLY A 104 -9.86 5.84 21.51
CA GLY A 104 -9.69 7.09 22.25
C GLY A 104 -8.48 7.92 21.78
N VAL A 105 -8.01 7.69 20.55
CA VAL A 105 -6.87 8.40 19.97
C VAL A 105 -7.42 9.53 19.12
N ASN A 106 -6.89 10.74 19.30
CA ASN A 106 -7.32 11.91 18.53
C ASN A 106 -6.31 12.35 17.48
N GLN A 107 -5.06 11.90 17.57
CA GLN A 107 -3.99 12.20 16.63
C GLN A 107 -2.94 11.07 16.61
N LEU A 108 -2.35 10.83 15.44
CA LEU A 108 -1.22 9.92 15.28
C LEU A 108 0.01 10.68 14.79
N HIS A 109 1.07 10.64 15.60
CA HIS A 109 2.40 11.08 15.20
C HIS A 109 3.33 9.88 15.17
N VAL A 110 3.76 9.47 13.98
CA VAL A 110 4.55 8.25 13.76
C VAL A 110 5.69 8.53 12.78
N THR A 111 6.77 7.77 12.91
CA THR A 111 7.91 7.82 12.00
C THR A 111 7.79 6.74 10.95
N LEU A 112 7.93 7.10 9.67
CA LEU A 112 8.08 6.15 8.56
C LEU A 112 9.57 5.83 8.41
N LEU A 113 9.93 4.55 8.59
CA LEU A 113 11.27 4.06 8.33
C LEU A 113 11.35 3.53 6.89
N THR A 114 12.39 3.92 6.17
CA THR A 114 12.65 3.53 4.77
C THR A 114 14.16 3.37 4.55
N SER A 115 14.57 2.74 3.44
CA SER A 115 15.97 2.68 3.03
C SER A 115 16.47 4.04 2.51
N ASP A 116 17.78 4.20 2.46
CA ASP A 116 18.47 5.44 2.08
C ASP A 116 18.65 5.62 0.56
N THR A 117 18.15 4.70 -0.25
CA THR A 117 18.15 4.82 -1.72
C THR A 117 17.16 5.89 -2.19
N ASP A 118 17.48 6.58 -3.29
CA ASP A 118 16.64 7.68 -3.80
C ASP A 118 15.21 7.26 -4.07
N SER A 119 15.01 6.14 -4.77
CA SER A 119 13.66 5.60 -5.05
C SER A 119 12.85 5.29 -3.79
N SER A 120 13.52 4.95 -2.68
CA SER A 120 12.86 4.65 -1.40
C SER A 120 12.53 5.91 -0.60
N LYS A 121 13.30 6.98 -0.78
CA LYS A 121 12.96 8.32 -0.28
C LYS A 121 11.76 8.89 -1.04
N ASP A 122 11.80 8.86 -2.37
CA ASP A 122 10.69 9.33 -3.22
C ASP A 122 9.38 8.60 -2.90
N ALA A 123 9.44 7.27 -2.76
CA ALA A 123 8.28 6.47 -2.37
C ALA A 123 7.79 6.82 -0.95
N ALA A 124 8.70 7.04 0.00
CA ALA A 124 8.35 7.40 1.37
C ALA A 124 7.72 8.79 1.47
N GLU A 125 8.24 9.79 0.75
CA GLU A 125 7.67 11.13 0.66
C GLU A 125 6.27 11.10 0.03
N PHE A 126 6.09 10.32 -1.04
CA PHE A 126 4.77 10.13 -1.64
C PHE A 126 3.78 9.49 -0.66
N ILE A 127 4.19 8.42 0.03
CA ILE A 127 3.35 7.75 1.04
C ILE A 127 3.02 8.71 2.19
N GLN A 128 4.00 9.48 2.66
CA GLN A 128 3.80 10.50 3.69
C GLN A 128 2.76 11.53 3.24
N ALA A 129 2.90 12.08 2.03
CA ALA A 129 1.97 13.07 1.48
C ALA A 129 0.54 12.50 1.32
N ASP A 130 0.40 11.24 0.89
CA ASP A 130 -0.90 10.57 0.80
C ASP A 130 -1.54 10.35 2.17
N LEU A 131 -0.75 9.92 3.17
CA LEU A 131 -1.25 9.71 4.53
C LEU A 131 -1.60 11.02 5.23
N GLN A 132 -0.89 12.11 4.95
CA GLN A 132 -1.20 13.45 5.48
C GLN A 132 -2.50 14.06 4.94
N LYS A 133 -3.10 13.49 3.89
CA LYS A 133 -4.46 13.86 3.44
C LYS A 133 -5.55 13.33 4.37
N LEU A 134 -5.22 12.41 5.28
CA LEU A 134 -6.13 11.96 6.33
C LEU A 134 -6.24 13.02 7.43
N PRO A 135 -7.41 13.16 8.08
CA PRO A 135 -7.56 14.09 9.18
C PRO A 135 -6.61 13.73 10.34
N GLY A 136 -6.02 14.78 10.91
CA GLY A 136 -5.23 14.74 12.14
C GLY A 136 -6.06 14.25 13.30
#